data_AF-A0A7G9YHY5-F1
#
_entry.id   AF-A0A7G9YHY5-F1
#
_cell.length_a   1.000
_cell.length_b   1.000
_cell.length_c   1.000
_cell.angle_alpha   90.00
_cell.angle_beta   90.00
_cell.angle_gamma   90.00
#
_symmetry.space_group_name_H-M   'P 1'
#
loop_
_entity.id
_entity.type
_entity.pdbx_description
1 polymer ?
#
loop_
_entity_poly.entity_id
_entity_poly.type
_entity_poly.pdbx_seq_one_letter_code
_entity_poly.pdbx_strand_id
1 'polypeptide(L)'
;MGYKSPLYGRRTGQLPLKQIPFVHILDYIGRFEQAVEFYSVFGGTPAYIIETDPEKDVFTNIEDTILREDSFLYRDVEFVLRQELTEPRYYFSILQSIAKGNHRIGLIANDTGLSVSIVNKYLSVLSDLQLVYRMIPVTESYKSRKGMHFLADNMFDFWFRFVYPDMEAIEKGKGAMVTQNIKPRFNQYVGRHFKTIVQEILEVLNERELLPFQFTQVGKWWHKEEEIDVVALNEKIKSIIFCECKWSDNVNATKIIRKLREKAGFVPVESEKEYYMIFAKSFRKRTDEEDVIMYDLEDMERQLMTQQGFCGNEGGSCCQGGQICETLDYFPETSDCLMQAQLSTAVRSGFVWHNRTRKNRSHNVLNTTAPNSHNHALARRGHILQKRLPADHKRMQEPVQVLRIQARSSASRSEPDDHK
;
A
#
# COMPACT_ATOMS: atom_id res chain seq x y z
N MET A 1 -26.19 -5.38 -6.08
CA MET A 1 -27.37 -5.92 -5.37
C MET A 1 -28.61 -5.44 -6.09
N GLY A 2 -29.59 -6.32 -6.36
CA GLY A 2 -30.88 -5.89 -6.90
C GLY A 2 -31.76 -5.26 -5.81
N TYR A 3 -32.71 -4.42 -6.23
CA TYR A 3 -33.66 -3.65 -5.41
C TYR A 3 -34.49 -4.47 -4.38
N LYS A 4 -34.35 -5.81 -4.38
CA LYS A 4 -35.05 -6.77 -3.51
C LYS A 4 -34.24 -7.26 -2.30
N SER A 5 -33.02 -6.76 -2.07
CA SER A 5 -32.24 -7.17 -0.89
C SER A 5 -32.71 -6.40 0.36
N PRO A 6 -33.02 -7.06 1.50
CA PRO A 6 -33.52 -6.41 2.73
C PRO A 6 -32.62 -5.31 3.32
N LEU A 7 -31.35 -5.30 2.92
CA LEU A 7 -30.32 -4.34 3.34
C LEU A 7 -30.15 -3.16 2.37
N TYR A 8 -30.87 -3.13 1.24
CA TYR A 8 -30.81 -2.02 0.29
C TYR A 8 -31.33 -0.74 0.94
N GLY A 9 -30.54 0.34 0.88
CA GLY A 9 -30.90 1.64 1.45
C GLY A 9 -30.84 1.74 2.99
N ARG A 10 -30.47 0.67 3.71
CA ARG A 10 -30.38 0.67 5.19
C ARG A 10 -28.96 0.91 5.73
N ARG A 11 -27.99 1.19 4.86
CA ARG A 11 -26.60 1.45 5.28
C ARG A 11 -26.47 2.89 5.74
N THR A 12 -26.28 3.11 7.04
CA THR A 12 -26.14 4.42 7.68
C THR A 12 -24.72 5.00 7.61
N GLY A 13 -23.71 4.15 7.37
CA GLY A 13 -22.32 4.57 7.20
C GLY A 13 -21.43 3.42 6.72
N GLN A 14 -20.27 3.76 6.17
CA GLN A 14 -19.17 2.83 5.90
C GLN A 14 -17.88 3.52 6.29
N LEU A 15 -17.16 2.96 7.25
CA LEU A 15 -15.82 3.43 7.63
C LEU A 15 -14.81 2.41 7.10
N PRO A 16 -14.11 2.70 5.99
CA PRO A 16 -12.99 1.86 5.56
C PRO A 16 -11.83 2.08 6.54
N LEU A 17 -11.47 1.02 7.28
CA LEU A 17 -10.30 1.06 8.14
C LEU A 17 -9.04 1.01 7.27
N LYS A 18 -8.20 2.04 7.40
CA LYS A 18 -6.90 2.11 6.73
C LYS A 18 -5.83 1.41 7.58
N GLN A 19 -4.68 1.14 6.96
CA GLN A 19 -3.48 0.72 7.69
C GLN A 19 -3.08 1.78 8.72
N ILE A 20 -2.46 1.33 9.80
CA ILE A 20 -1.88 2.17 10.85
C ILE A 20 -0.68 2.94 10.25
N PRO A 21 -0.64 4.27 10.34
CA PRO A 21 0.52 5.07 9.93
C PRO A 21 1.83 4.67 10.61
N PHE A 22 2.96 4.92 9.93
CA PHE A 22 4.30 4.62 10.42
C PHE A 22 4.57 5.16 11.83
N VAL A 23 4.09 6.37 12.15
CA VAL A 23 4.35 7.00 13.45
C VAL A 23 3.86 6.17 14.64
N HIS A 24 2.75 5.45 14.52
CA HIS A 24 2.27 4.60 15.59
C HIS A 24 3.01 3.26 15.66
N ILE A 25 3.55 2.80 14.53
CA ILE A 25 4.44 1.64 14.51
C ILE A 25 5.79 1.99 15.14
N LEU A 26 6.28 3.21 14.91
CA LEU A 26 7.44 3.75 15.61
C LEU A 26 7.21 3.79 17.13
N ASP A 27 6.06 4.29 17.58
CA ASP A 27 5.70 4.31 19.00
C ASP A 27 5.67 2.90 19.61
N TYR A 28 5.14 1.92 18.88
CA TYR A 28 5.06 0.52 19.34
C TYR A 28 6.42 -0.18 19.40
N ILE A 29 7.29 0.04 18.39
CA ILE A 29 8.61 -0.62 18.31
C ILE A 29 9.67 0.11 19.15
N GLY A 30 9.54 1.42 19.33
CA GLY A 30 10.41 2.26 20.17
C GLY A 30 11.81 2.53 19.62
N ARG A 31 12.26 1.80 18.59
CA ARG A 31 13.56 2.00 17.92
C ARG A 31 13.36 2.41 16.47
N PHE A 32 13.81 3.61 16.10
CA PHE A 32 13.51 4.18 14.78
C PHE A 32 13.96 3.32 13.60
N GLU A 33 15.22 2.87 13.60
CA GLU A 33 15.74 2.06 12.49
C GLU A 33 14.95 0.75 12.33
N GLN A 34 14.71 0.06 13.45
CA GLN A 34 13.95 -1.18 13.46
C GLN A 34 12.49 -0.95 13.04
N ALA A 35 11.85 0.14 13.48
CA ALA A 35 10.50 0.49 13.09
C ALA A 35 10.38 0.67 11.57
N VAL A 36 11.37 1.31 10.93
CA VAL A 36 11.42 1.46 9.47
C VAL A 36 11.53 0.10 8.79
N GLU A 37 12.39 -0.80 9.29
CA GLU A 37 12.55 -2.15 8.75
C GLU A 37 11.28 -2.98 8.90
N PHE A 38 10.65 -2.95 10.08
CA PHE A 38 9.40 -3.66 10.37
C PHE A 38 8.27 -3.13 9.51
N TYR A 39 8.06 -1.81 9.47
CA TYR A 39 7.03 -1.21 8.65
C TYR A 39 7.24 -1.52 7.16
N SER A 40 8.49 -1.56 6.69
CA SER A 40 8.80 -1.92 5.30
C SER A 40 8.39 -3.35 4.96
N VAL A 41 8.36 -4.28 5.92
CA VAL A 41 7.99 -5.69 5.71
C VAL A 41 6.51 -5.93 5.99
N PHE A 42 6.05 -5.54 7.18
CA PHE A 42 4.73 -5.88 7.71
C PHE A 42 3.68 -4.78 7.46
N GLY A 43 4.12 -3.58 7.05
CA GLY A 43 3.23 -2.44 6.83
C GLY A 43 2.52 -1.97 8.09
N GLY A 44 1.40 -1.28 7.92
CA GLY A 44 0.55 -0.82 9.00
C GLY A 44 -0.61 -1.76 9.34
N THR A 45 -0.60 -3.00 8.86
CA THR A 45 -1.69 -3.95 9.11
C THR A 45 -1.55 -4.55 10.51
N PRO A 46 -2.48 -4.30 11.45
CA PRO A 46 -2.29 -4.68 12.85
C PRO A 46 -2.07 -6.19 13.04
N ALA A 47 -2.79 -7.01 12.28
CA ALA A 47 -2.69 -8.46 12.33
C ALA A 47 -1.29 -8.98 11.95
N TYR A 48 -0.51 -8.23 11.16
CA TYR A 48 0.85 -8.64 10.80
C TYR A 48 1.86 -8.19 11.86
N ILE A 49 1.69 -6.97 12.41
CA ILE A 49 2.58 -6.42 13.43
C ILE A 49 2.47 -7.18 14.77
N ILE A 50 1.28 -7.63 15.16
CA ILE A 50 1.07 -8.38 16.42
C ILE A 50 1.78 -9.74 16.41
N GLU A 51 1.95 -10.36 15.24
CA GLU A 51 2.66 -11.63 15.11
C GLU A 51 4.19 -11.45 15.26
N THR A 52 4.68 -10.20 15.27
CA THR A 52 6.10 -9.90 15.46
C THR A 52 6.45 -9.71 16.92
N ASP A 53 7.72 -9.99 17.24
CA ASP A 53 8.36 -9.73 18.51
C ASP A 53 9.31 -8.52 18.37
N PRO A 54 8.96 -7.34 18.93
CA PRO A 54 9.78 -6.12 18.83
C PRO A 54 11.19 -6.25 19.43
N GLU A 55 11.40 -7.19 20.36
CA GLU A 55 12.70 -7.42 20.98
C GLU A 55 13.68 -8.10 20.03
N LYS A 56 13.18 -8.86 19.06
CA LYS A 56 13.98 -9.56 18.04
C LYS A 56 14.25 -8.68 16.82
N ASP A 57 15.37 -8.89 16.15
CA ASP A 57 15.65 -8.20 14.89
C ASP A 57 14.67 -8.59 13.77
N VAL A 58 14.64 -7.78 12.70
CA VAL A 58 13.69 -7.97 11.60
C VAL A 58 13.88 -9.31 10.87
N PHE A 59 15.10 -9.83 10.75
CA PHE A 59 15.34 -11.09 10.05
C PHE A 59 14.88 -12.28 10.87
N THR A 60 15.08 -12.25 12.19
CA THR A 60 14.53 -13.29 13.06
C THR A 60 13.00 -13.29 13.01
N ASN A 61 12.37 -12.11 12.99
CA ASN A 61 10.91 -12.01 12.79
C ASN A 61 10.46 -12.55 11.43
N ILE A 62 11.15 -12.19 10.34
CA ILE A 62 10.86 -12.73 9.00
C ILE A 62 10.97 -14.26 8.99
N GLU A 63 12.01 -14.83 9.61
CA GLU A 63 12.20 -16.28 9.70
C GLU A 63 11.08 -16.96 10.49
N ASP A 64 10.79 -16.44 11.69
CA ASP A 64 9.82 -17.03 12.61
C ASP A 64 8.37 -16.90 12.11
N THR A 65 8.04 -15.81 11.42
CA THR A 65 6.65 -15.46 11.09
C THR A 65 6.31 -15.60 9.61
N ILE A 66 7.27 -15.48 8.67
CA ILE A 66 6.98 -15.51 7.23
C ILE A 66 7.61 -16.73 6.55
N LEU A 67 8.84 -17.10 6.88
CA LEU A 67 9.60 -18.13 6.16
C LEU A 67 9.46 -19.53 6.75
N ARG A 68 8.28 -19.80 7.32
CA ARG A 68 7.91 -21.07 7.93
C ARG A 68 6.56 -21.53 7.42
N GLU A 69 6.48 -22.77 6.95
CA GLU A 69 5.25 -23.31 6.36
C GLU A 69 4.08 -23.35 7.36
N ASP A 70 4.37 -23.57 8.64
CA ASP A 70 3.39 -23.63 9.73
C ASP A 70 2.96 -22.27 10.27
N SER A 71 3.57 -21.17 9.78
CA SER A 71 3.23 -19.83 10.23
C SER A 71 2.00 -19.27 9.53
N PHE A 72 1.21 -18.49 10.27
CA PHE A 72 0.04 -17.78 9.77
C PHE A 72 0.36 -16.87 8.57
N LEU A 73 1.40 -16.03 8.67
CA LEU A 73 1.71 -15.04 7.63
C LEU A 73 2.28 -15.65 6.34
N TYR A 74 2.76 -16.89 6.37
CA TYR A 74 3.37 -17.53 5.19
C TYR A 74 2.39 -17.65 4.01
N ARG A 75 1.16 -18.10 4.27
CA ARG A 75 0.13 -18.29 3.23
C ARG A 75 -0.96 -17.21 3.21
N ASP A 76 -0.94 -16.25 4.13
CA ASP A 76 -2.03 -15.28 4.26
C ASP A 76 -2.27 -14.48 2.96
N VAL A 77 -1.19 -13.94 2.36
CA VAL A 77 -1.27 -13.22 1.07
C VAL A 77 -1.87 -14.09 -0.04
N GLU A 78 -1.44 -15.35 -0.16
CA GLU A 78 -1.99 -16.28 -1.14
C GLU A 78 -3.47 -16.57 -0.88
N PHE A 79 -3.82 -16.78 0.39
CA PHE A 79 -5.17 -17.10 0.83
C PHE A 79 -6.15 -15.96 0.52
N VAL A 80 -5.82 -14.73 0.92
CA VAL A 80 -6.62 -13.52 0.65
C VAL A 80 -6.88 -13.37 -0.85
N LEU A 81 -5.83 -13.51 -1.67
CA LEU A 81 -5.97 -13.36 -3.12
C LEU A 81 -6.83 -14.45 -3.74
N ARG A 82 -6.71 -15.70 -3.30
CA ARG A 82 -7.51 -16.82 -3.84
C ARG A 82 -8.98 -16.75 -3.44
N GLN A 83 -9.30 -16.08 -2.33
CA GLN A 83 -10.68 -15.84 -1.92
C GLN A 83 -11.35 -14.75 -2.75
N GLU A 84 -10.65 -13.66 -3.04
CA GLU A 84 -11.23 -12.51 -3.76
C GLU A 84 -11.19 -12.68 -5.29
N LEU A 85 -10.18 -13.40 -5.82
CA LEU A 85 -9.91 -13.47 -7.25
C LEU A 85 -10.28 -14.81 -7.88
N THR A 86 -11.04 -14.75 -8.97
CA THR A 86 -11.30 -15.89 -9.85
C THR A 86 -10.14 -16.02 -10.83
N GLU A 87 -9.57 -17.22 -10.99
CA GLU A 87 -8.40 -17.49 -11.87
C GLU A 87 -7.15 -16.63 -11.52
N PRO A 88 -6.51 -16.88 -10.36
CA PRO A 88 -5.50 -15.98 -9.79
C PRO A 88 -4.20 -15.86 -10.60
N ARG A 89 -3.93 -16.75 -11.57
CA ARG A 89 -2.61 -16.85 -12.23
C ARG A 89 -2.15 -15.54 -12.86
N TYR A 90 -3.02 -14.84 -13.59
CA TYR A 90 -2.65 -13.57 -14.22
C TYR A 90 -2.52 -12.43 -13.21
N TYR A 91 -3.36 -12.41 -12.17
CA TYR A 91 -3.23 -11.47 -11.07
C TYR A 91 -1.89 -11.62 -10.36
N PHE A 92 -1.53 -12.85 -9.98
CA PHE A 92 -0.25 -13.14 -9.32
C PHE A 92 0.93 -12.75 -10.19
N SER A 93 0.88 -13.03 -11.51
CA SER A 93 1.94 -12.62 -12.44
C SER A 93 2.10 -11.10 -12.50
N ILE A 94 1.00 -10.34 -12.52
CA ILE A 94 1.04 -8.87 -12.53
C ILE A 94 1.54 -8.33 -11.19
N LEU A 95 1.02 -8.83 -10.06
CA LEU A 95 1.44 -8.43 -8.72
C LEU A 95 2.94 -8.72 -8.50
N GLN A 96 3.41 -9.90 -8.91
CA GLN A 96 4.83 -10.24 -8.88
C GLN A 96 5.67 -9.32 -9.78
N SER A 97 5.18 -8.96 -10.96
CA SER A 97 5.87 -8.03 -11.85
C SER A 97 6.04 -6.64 -11.24
N ILE A 98 4.98 -6.12 -10.62
CA ILE A 98 5.02 -4.84 -9.87
C ILE A 98 6.01 -4.97 -8.70
N ALA A 99 5.93 -6.06 -7.94
CA ALA A 99 6.87 -6.37 -6.87
C ALA A 99 8.31 -6.55 -7.39
N LYS A 100 8.59 -6.78 -8.67
CA LYS A 100 9.98 -6.76 -9.19
C LYS A 100 10.49 -5.35 -9.46
N GLY A 101 9.62 -4.34 -9.45
CA GLY A 101 9.93 -2.95 -9.78
C GLY A 101 9.38 -2.49 -11.14
N ASN A 102 8.58 -3.31 -11.81
CA ASN A 102 7.94 -2.92 -13.06
C ASN A 102 6.70 -2.06 -12.78
N HIS A 103 6.89 -0.75 -12.67
CA HIS A 103 5.80 0.16 -12.31
C HIS A 103 5.05 0.75 -13.51
N ARG A 104 5.61 0.66 -14.73
CA ARG A 104 4.95 1.14 -15.96
C ARG A 104 4.19 -0.01 -16.63
N ILE A 105 2.98 0.25 -17.13
CA ILE A 105 2.13 -0.77 -17.79
C ILE A 105 2.88 -1.55 -18.89
N GLY A 106 3.69 -0.85 -19.70
CA GLY A 106 4.49 -1.50 -20.75
C GLY A 106 5.55 -2.46 -20.21
N LEU A 107 6.16 -2.14 -19.06
CA LEU A 107 7.13 -3.02 -18.40
C LEU A 107 6.44 -4.25 -17.80
N ILE A 108 5.27 -4.05 -17.18
CA ILE A 108 4.44 -5.14 -16.64
C ILE A 108 4.01 -6.09 -17.77
N ALA A 109 3.52 -5.54 -18.89
CA ALA A 109 3.11 -6.33 -20.05
C ALA A 109 4.27 -7.16 -20.62
N ASN A 110 5.46 -6.57 -20.72
CA ASN A 110 6.66 -7.26 -21.20
C ASN A 110 7.08 -8.40 -20.26
N ASP A 111 7.24 -8.14 -18.97
CA ASP A 111 7.68 -9.14 -17.97
C ASP A 111 6.66 -10.28 -17.80
N THR A 112 5.36 -10.00 -17.91
CA THR A 112 4.30 -11.02 -17.79
C THR A 112 3.99 -11.76 -19.10
N GLY A 113 4.43 -11.23 -20.24
CA GLY A 113 4.05 -11.72 -21.57
C GLY A 113 2.57 -11.49 -21.93
N LEU A 114 1.84 -10.67 -21.17
CA LEU A 114 0.43 -10.34 -21.40
C LEU A 114 0.30 -9.12 -22.31
N SER A 115 -0.80 -9.03 -23.06
CA SER A 115 -1.09 -7.82 -23.83
C SER A 115 -1.41 -6.64 -22.89
N VAL A 116 -1.10 -5.42 -23.32
CA VAL A 116 -1.39 -4.19 -22.55
C VAL A 116 -2.87 -4.07 -22.19
N SER A 117 -3.77 -4.50 -23.09
CA SER A 117 -5.22 -4.50 -22.83
C SER A 117 -5.60 -5.45 -21.68
N ILE A 118 -5.00 -6.64 -21.66
CA ILE A 118 -5.17 -7.61 -20.58
C ILE A 118 -4.64 -7.02 -19.26
N VAL A 119 -3.41 -6.51 -19.25
CA VAL A 119 -2.82 -5.92 -18.04
C VAL A 119 -3.69 -4.80 -17.48
N ASN A 120 -4.19 -3.88 -18.31
CA ASN A 120 -5.11 -2.82 -17.87
C ASN A 120 -6.39 -3.37 -17.23
N LYS A 121 -6.99 -4.40 -17.81
CA LYS A 121 -8.19 -5.05 -17.24
C LYS A 121 -7.91 -5.60 -15.84
N TYR A 122 -6.80 -6.33 -15.67
CA TYR A 122 -6.44 -6.91 -14.38
C TYR A 122 -6.02 -5.84 -13.34
N LEU A 123 -5.27 -4.81 -13.76
CA LEU A 123 -4.93 -3.67 -12.90
C LEU A 123 -6.15 -2.90 -12.41
N SER A 124 -7.18 -2.75 -13.24
CA SER A 124 -8.44 -2.12 -12.83
C SER A 124 -9.08 -2.89 -11.67
N VAL A 125 -9.19 -4.22 -11.79
CA VAL A 125 -9.76 -5.06 -10.73
C VAL A 125 -8.89 -5.02 -9.47
N LEU A 126 -7.56 -5.08 -9.60
CA LEU A 126 -6.65 -4.97 -8.45
C LEU A 126 -6.73 -3.60 -7.77
N SER A 127 -7.00 -2.54 -8.53
CA SER A 127 -7.20 -1.19 -7.98
C SER A 127 -8.52 -1.07 -7.24
N ASP A 128 -9.60 -1.66 -7.78
CA ASP A 128 -10.91 -1.71 -7.13
C ASP A 128 -10.87 -2.48 -5.80
N LEU A 129 -10.02 -3.52 -5.73
CA LEU A 129 -9.74 -4.29 -4.51
C LEU A 129 -8.73 -3.61 -3.57
N GLN A 130 -8.21 -2.44 -3.93
CA GLN A 130 -7.19 -1.71 -3.17
C GLN A 130 -5.89 -2.50 -2.94
N LEU A 131 -5.57 -3.46 -3.82
CA LEU A 131 -4.32 -4.23 -3.79
C LEU A 131 -3.20 -3.53 -4.56
N VAL A 132 -3.58 -2.74 -5.57
CA VAL A 132 -2.70 -1.91 -6.36
C VAL A 132 -3.23 -0.49 -6.33
N TYR A 133 -2.34 0.49 -6.27
CA TYR A 133 -2.70 1.88 -6.49
C TYR A 133 -1.89 2.47 -7.64
N ARG A 134 -2.46 3.53 -8.22
CA ARG A 134 -1.86 4.26 -9.33
C ARG A 134 -1.35 5.61 -8.83
N MET A 135 -0.05 5.83 -8.93
CA MET A 135 0.58 7.10 -8.63
C MET A 135 0.81 7.88 -9.92
N ILE A 136 0.66 9.20 -9.88
CA ILE A 136 1.03 10.13 -10.95
C ILE A 136 2.00 11.17 -10.38
N PRO A 137 2.81 11.85 -11.20
CA PRO A 137 3.64 12.95 -10.71
C PRO A 137 2.76 14.01 -10.03
N VAL A 138 3.23 14.59 -8.92
CA VAL A 138 2.46 15.57 -8.15
C VAL A 138 2.03 16.79 -8.99
N THR A 139 2.80 17.12 -10.03
CA THR A 139 2.54 18.25 -10.94
C THR A 139 1.58 17.91 -12.09
N GLU A 140 0.98 16.73 -12.09
CA GLU A 140 0.12 16.24 -13.17
C GLU A 140 -1.33 16.08 -12.72
N SER A 141 -2.27 16.26 -13.66
CA SER A 141 -3.69 16.02 -13.37
C SER A 141 -4.02 14.52 -13.30
N TYR A 142 -5.14 14.17 -12.66
CA TYR A 142 -5.66 12.80 -12.57
C TYR A 142 -5.82 12.08 -13.93
N LYS A 143 -5.93 12.83 -15.03
CA LYS A 143 -6.03 12.31 -16.40
C LYS A 143 -4.68 11.93 -17.03
N SER A 144 -3.56 12.18 -16.34
CA SER A 144 -2.23 11.95 -16.90
C SER A 144 -2.03 10.50 -17.32
N ARG A 145 -1.29 10.28 -18.41
CA ARG A 145 -0.89 8.95 -18.89
C ARG A 145 0.45 8.50 -18.29
N LYS A 146 1.13 9.35 -17.53
CA LYS A 146 2.43 9.07 -16.92
C LYS A 146 2.35 8.23 -15.64
N GLY A 147 1.17 7.70 -15.32
CA GLY A 147 0.94 6.96 -14.08
C GLY A 147 1.75 5.67 -13.98
N MET A 148 2.14 5.36 -12.75
CA MET A 148 2.85 4.16 -12.33
C MET A 148 2.01 3.36 -11.34
N HIS A 149 2.19 2.04 -11.32
CA HIS A 149 1.43 1.11 -10.49
C HIS A 149 2.31 0.51 -9.38
N PHE A 150 1.78 0.51 -8.17
CA PHE A 150 2.45 0.05 -6.96
C PHE A 150 1.53 -0.84 -6.15
N LEU A 151 2.09 -1.79 -5.39
CA LEU A 151 1.35 -2.58 -4.43
C LEU A 151 0.98 -1.71 -3.24
N ALA A 152 -0.27 -1.81 -2.78
CA ALA A 152 -0.81 -0.96 -1.71
C ALA A 152 -0.39 -1.40 -0.31
N ASP A 153 0.04 -2.65 -0.15
CA ASP A 153 0.39 -3.24 1.14
C ASP A 153 1.83 -3.77 1.12
N ASN A 154 2.58 -3.46 2.17
CA ASN A 154 4.01 -3.78 2.26
C ASN A 154 4.25 -5.28 2.40
N MET A 155 3.38 -5.99 3.14
CA MET A 155 3.46 -7.45 3.27
C MET A 155 3.19 -8.13 1.92
N PHE A 156 2.28 -7.59 1.10
CA PHE A 156 2.09 -8.07 -0.27
C PHE A 156 3.35 -7.84 -1.13
N ASP A 157 3.97 -6.66 -1.07
CA ASP A 157 5.23 -6.40 -1.80
C ASP A 157 6.37 -7.31 -1.32
N PHE A 158 6.52 -7.49 -0.01
CA PHE A 158 7.51 -8.40 0.56
C PHE A 158 7.28 -9.84 0.08
N TRP A 159 6.04 -10.32 0.20
CA TRP A 159 5.67 -11.68 -0.13
C TRP A 159 5.89 -11.99 -1.60
N PHE A 160 5.40 -11.14 -2.53
CA PHE A 160 5.62 -11.35 -3.96
C PHE A 160 7.08 -11.24 -4.39
N ARG A 161 7.86 -10.43 -3.68
CA ARG A 161 9.28 -10.19 -3.99
C ARG A 161 10.19 -11.32 -3.50
N PHE A 162 9.95 -11.84 -2.29
CA PHE A 162 10.89 -12.73 -1.61
C PHE A 162 10.32 -14.10 -1.25
N VAL A 163 9.02 -14.19 -0.92
CA VAL A 163 8.40 -15.45 -0.49
C VAL A 163 7.93 -16.26 -1.70
N TYR A 164 7.14 -15.63 -2.58
CA TYR A 164 6.54 -16.28 -3.74
C TYR A 164 7.55 -16.97 -4.66
N PRO A 165 8.74 -16.40 -4.96
CA PRO A 165 9.75 -17.08 -5.78
C PRO A 165 10.39 -18.30 -5.12
N ASP A 166 10.41 -18.36 -3.78
CA ASP A 166 11.17 -19.35 -2.99
C ASP A 166 10.24 -20.26 -2.15
N MET A 167 8.94 -20.30 -2.42
CA MET A 167 7.96 -21.08 -1.64
C MET A 167 8.34 -22.56 -1.50
N GLU A 168 8.81 -23.20 -2.59
CA GLU A 168 9.22 -24.61 -2.54
C GLU A 168 10.39 -24.85 -1.56
N ALA A 169 11.30 -23.89 -1.42
CA ALA A 169 12.39 -23.98 -0.45
C ALA A 169 11.86 -23.83 0.99
N ILE A 170 10.91 -22.92 1.21
CA ILE A 170 10.26 -22.68 2.51
C ILE A 170 9.47 -23.92 2.97
N GLU A 171 8.67 -24.52 2.08
CA GLU A 171 7.92 -25.77 2.35
C GLU A 171 8.85 -26.96 2.66
N LYS A 172 10.10 -26.93 2.17
CA LYS A 172 11.12 -27.93 2.53
C LYS A 172 11.85 -27.60 3.84
N GLY A 173 11.37 -26.62 4.61
CA GLY A 173 11.98 -26.18 5.87
C GLY A 173 13.28 -25.40 5.68
N LYS A 174 13.55 -24.84 4.50
CA LYS A 174 14.78 -24.11 4.20
C LYS A 174 14.62 -22.59 4.38
N GLY A 175 13.78 -22.14 5.31
CA GLY A 175 13.54 -20.71 5.58
C GLY A 175 14.83 -19.91 5.80
N ALA A 176 15.74 -20.42 6.64
CA ALA A 176 17.04 -19.78 6.90
C ALA A 176 17.89 -19.58 5.63
N MET A 177 17.83 -20.50 4.66
CA MET A 177 18.50 -20.33 3.36
C MET A 177 17.89 -19.16 2.58
N VAL A 178 16.55 -19.04 2.59
CA VAL A 178 15.84 -17.95 1.92
C VAL A 178 16.20 -16.61 2.57
N THR A 179 16.35 -16.54 3.89
CA THR A 179 16.83 -15.32 4.58
C THR A 179 18.20 -14.88 4.08
N GLN A 180 19.13 -15.82 3.86
CA GLN A 180 20.44 -15.48 3.30
C GLN A 180 20.35 -14.91 1.88
N ASN A 181 19.31 -15.29 1.11
CA ASN A 181 19.02 -14.69 -0.20
C ASN A 181 18.34 -13.31 -0.08
N ILE A 182 17.64 -13.02 1.02
CA ILE A 182 16.97 -11.75 1.27
C ILE A 182 17.97 -10.69 1.76
N LYS A 183 18.83 -11.03 2.72
CA LYS A 183 19.78 -10.11 3.38
C LYS A 183 20.54 -9.16 2.42
N PRO A 184 21.16 -9.64 1.32
CA PRO A 184 21.89 -8.77 0.40
C PRO A 184 21.02 -7.73 -0.33
N ARG A 185 19.71 -8.00 -0.45
CA ARG A 185 18.74 -7.16 -1.16
C ARG A 185 17.88 -6.33 -0.20
N PHE A 186 17.92 -6.63 1.09
CA PHE A 186 17.04 -6.06 2.09
C PHE A 186 17.23 -4.55 2.26
N ASN A 187 18.47 -4.07 2.30
CA ASN A 187 18.74 -2.63 2.43
C ASN A 187 18.14 -1.82 1.25
N GLN A 188 18.26 -2.34 0.03
CA GLN A 188 17.65 -1.71 -1.15
C GLN A 188 16.11 -1.77 -1.09
N TYR A 189 15.56 -2.85 -0.56
CA TYR A 189 14.12 -3.02 -0.36
C TYR A 189 13.56 -1.98 0.63
N VAL A 190 14.16 -1.89 1.81
CA VAL A 190 13.80 -0.88 2.83
C VAL A 190 13.93 0.53 2.27
N GLY A 191 14.99 0.82 1.52
CA GLY A 191 15.16 2.13 0.87
C GLY A 191 14.05 2.54 -0.10
N ARG A 192 13.27 1.59 -0.65
CA ARG A 192 12.10 1.91 -1.48
C ARG A 192 10.90 2.33 -0.64
N HIS A 193 10.66 1.63 0.47
CA HIS A 193 9.60 1.91 1.43
C HIS A 193 9.89 3.14 2.27
N PHE A 194 11.16 3.41 2.57
CA PHE A 194 11.62 4.60 3.28
C PHE A 194 11.16 5.90 2.60
N LYS A 195 11.05 5.93 1.26
CA LYS A 195 10.50 7.09 0.55
C LYS A 195 9.04 7.38 0.94
N THR A 196 8.23 6.34 1.10
CA THR A 196 6.82 6.47 1.50
C THR A 196 6.73 6.86 2.97
N ILE A 197 7.57 6.27 3.83
CA ILE A 197 7.68 6.64 5.24
C ILE A 197 8.05 8.12 5.40
N VAL A 198 9.04 8.62 4.64
CA VAL A 198 9.42 10.04 4.66
C VAL A 198 8.26 10.93 4.22
N GLN A 199 7.45 10.51 3.25
CA GLN A 199 6.24 11.25 2.88
C GLN A 199 5.24 11.33 4.05
N GLU A 200 5.00 10.23 4.78
CA GLU A 200 4.15 10.23 5.98
C GLU A 200 4.72 11.14 7.08
N ILE A 201 6.05 11.11 7.29
CA ILE A 201 6.71 12.00 8.26
C ILE A 201 6.54 13.46 7.85
N LEU A 202 6.71 13.80 6.57
CA LEU A 202 6.52 15.16 6.07
C LEU A 202 5.08 15.64 6.27
N GLU A 203 4.07 14.78 6.12
CA GLU A 203 2.69 15.12 6.44
C GLU A 203 2.52 15.49 7.92
N VAL A 204 3.11 14.71 8.83
CA VAL A 204 3.09 15.03 10.27
C VAL A 204 3.82 16.35 10.57
N LEU A 205 4.99 16.59 9.98
CA LEU A 205 5.72 17.84 10.15
C LEU A 205 4.95 19.05 9.59
N ASN A 206 4.20 18.84 8.50
CA ASN A 206 3.36 19.86 7.88
C ASN A 206 2.18 20.26 8.78
N GLU A 207 1.51 19.27 9.37
CA GLU A 207 0.42 19.48 10.33
C GLU A 207 0.91 20.20 11.60
N ARG A 208 2.16 19.93 12.01
CA ARG A 208 2.79 20.56 13.17
C ARG A 208 3.44 21.92 12.88
N GLU A 209 3.38 22.41 11.64
CA GLU A 209 3.99 23.69 11.24
C GLU A 209 5.52 23.72 11.48
N LEU A 210 6.20 22.56 11.39
CA LEU A 210 7.64 22.41 11.60
C LEU A 210 8.45 22.51 10.29
N LEU A 211 7.78 22.73 9.16
CA LEU A 211 8.39 22.92 7.85
C LEU A 211 8.52 24.42 7.54
N PRO A 212 9.40 24.83 6.60
CA PRO A 212 9.55 26.25 6.21
C PRO A 212 8.26 26.92 5.72
N PHE A 213 7.31 26.11 5.26
CA PHE A 213 5.96 26.51 4.94
C PHE A 213 5.04 25.27 4.98
N GLN A 214 3.74 25.50 5.11
CA GLN A 214 2.75 24.43 4.97
C GLN A 214 2.47 24.12 3.49
N PHE A 215 2.71 22.90 3.04
CA PHE A 215 2.34 22.47 1.70
C PHE A 215 0.86 22.06 1.62
N THR A 216 0.29 22.20 0.42
CA THR A 216 -1.09 21.78 0.10
C THR A 216 -1.15 20.51 -0.74
N GLN A 217 -0.05 20.14 -1.38
CA GLN A 217 0.09 18.93 -2.18
C GLN A 217 1.45 18.31 -1.90
N VAL A 218 1.51 16.98 -1.84
CA VAL A 218 2.76 16.22 -1.69
C VAL A 218 2.67 14.96 -2.54
N GLY A 219 3.80 14.57 -3.13
CA GLY A 219 3.90 13.33 -3.86
C GLY A 219 5.24 13.20 -4.56
N LYS A 220 5.41 12.15 -5.36
CA LYS A 220 6.64 11.96 -6.14
C LYS A 220 6.58 12.73 -7.45
N TRP A 221 7.73 12.97 -8.06
CA TRP A 221 7.80 13.56 -9.40
C TRP A 221 8.74 12.76 -10.30
N TRP A 222 8.35 12.58 -11.56
CA TRP A 222 9.22 11.96 -12.56
C TRP A 222 8.97 12.52 -13.96
N HIS A 223 10.06 12.66 -14.72
CA HIS A 223 10.03 13.02 -16.13
C HIS A 223 11.18 12.33 -16.87
N LYS A 224 10.85 11.53 -17.89
CA LYS A 224 11.82 10.70 -18.64
C LYS A 224 12.59 9.75 -17.70
N GLU A 225 13.86 10.06 -17.46
CA GLU A 225 14.80 9.32 -16.59
C GLU A 225 15.03 10.01 -15.25
N GLU A 226 14.53 11.24 -15.08
CA GLU A 226 14.65 12.00 -13.84
C GLU A 226 13.48 11.67 -12.90
N GLU A 227 13.80 11.54 -11.61
CA GLU A 227 12.87 11.29 -10.51
C GLU A 227 13.30 12.11 -9.29
N ILE A 228 12.34 12.73 -8.61
CA ILE A 228 12.51 13.31 -7.28
C ILE A 228 11.62 12.53 -6.32
N ASP A 229 12.23 12.04 -5.22
CA ASP A 229 11.58 11.08 -4.31
C ASP A 229 10.32 11.66 -3.68
N VAL A 230 10.37 12.92 -3.22
CA VAL A 230 9.19 13.65 -2.72
C VAL A 230 9.28 15.12 -3.16
N VAL A 231 8.17 15.67 -3.61
CA VAL A 231 7.96 17.07 -3.95
C VAL A 231 6.73 17.55 -3.21
N ALA A 232 6.87 18.62 -2.43
CA ALA A 232 5.77 19.23 -1.69
C ALA A 232 5.56 20.68 -2.14
N LEU A 233 4.32 21.05 -2.42
CA LEU A 233 3.95 22.28 -3.12
C LEU A 233 2.91 23.08 -2.34
N ASN A 234 3.10 24.39 -2.29
CA ASN A 234 2.04 25.33 -2.01
C ASN A 234 1.94 26.35 -3.14
N GLU A 235 0.95 26.15 -4.02
CA GLU A 235 0.73 27.00 -5.20
C GLU A 235 0.37 28.45 -4.82
N LYS A 236 -0.29 28.68 -3.67
CA LYS A 236 -0.76 30.01 -3.26
C LYS A 236 0.40 30.94 -2.90
N ILE A 237 1.41 30.42 -2.22
CA ILE A 237 2.62 31.18 -1.81
C ILE A 237 3.83 30.86 -2.71
N LYS A 238 3.62 30.12 -3.80
CA LYS A 238 4.63 29.69 -4.78
C LYS A 238 5.90 29.15 -4.11
N SER A 239 5.72 28.26 -3.13
CA SER A 239 6.83 27.64 -2.41
C SER A 239 6.86 26.14 -2.66
N ILE A 240 8.06 25.58 -2.81
CA ILE A 240 8.29 24.18 -3.15
C ILE A 240 9.38 23.57 -2.26
N ILE A 241 9.17 22.33 -1.83
CA ILE A 241 10.17 21.48 -1.20
C ILE A 241 10.50 20.37 -2.19
N PHE A 242 11.78 20.20 -2.51
CA PHE A 242 12.31 19.04 -3.20
C PHE A 242 13.03 18.15 -2.19
N CYS A 243 12.75 16.86 -2.20
CA CYS A 243 13.26 15.95 -1.19
C CYS A 243 13.84 14.67 -1.79
N GLU A 244 15.00 14.27 -1.29
CA GLU A 244 15.68 13.01 -1.62
C GLU A 244 15.84 12.15 -0.37
N CYS A 245 15.49 10.87 -0.48
CA CYS A 245 15.54 9.92 0.62
C CYS A 245 16.67 8.91 0.39
N LYS A 246 17.47 8.63 1.42
CA LYS A 246 18.61 7.72 1.34
C LYS A 246 18.67 6.82 2.56
N TRP A 247 18.23 5.59 2.40
CA TRP A 247 18.43 4.56 3.43
C TRP A 247 19.88 4.04 3.42
N SER A 248 20.79 4.87 3.92
CA SER A 248 22.23 4.62 3.97
C SER A 248 22.87 5.48 5.04
N ASP A 249 23.94 4.95 5.64
CA ASP A 249 24.79 5.66 6.59
C ASP A 249 25.82 6.56 5.89
N ASN A 250 26.35 7.54 6.62
CA ASN A 250 27.47 8.39 6.20
C ASN A 250 27.25 9.11 4.86
N VAL A 251 26.03 9.58 4.62
CA VAL A 251 25.64 10.23 3.36
C VAL A 251 26.39 11.55 3.16
N ASN A 252 26.82 11.81 1.91
CA ASN A 252 27.39 13.08 1.49
C ASN A 252 26.28 13.97 0.90
N ALA A 253 25.78 14.91 1.72
CA ALA A 253 24.67 15.79 1.36
C ALA A 253 24.98 16.69 0.16
N THR A 254 26.18 17.28 0.09
CA THR A 254 26.57 18.24 -0.96
C THR A 254 26.38 17.68 -2.38
N LYS A 255 26.76 16.41 -2.60
CA LYS A 255 26.59 15.76 -3.91
C LYS A 255 25.12 15.53 -4.26
N ILE A 256 24.29 15.23 -3.27
CA ILE A 256 22.87 14.96 -3.46
C ILE A 256 22.14 16.28 -3.75
N ILE A 257 22.38 17.32 -2.96
CA ILE A 257 21.77 18.66 -3.12
C ILE A 257 22.05 19.19 -4.53
N ARG A 258 23.30 19.11 -5.00
CA ARG A 258 23.66 19.56 -6.35
C ARG A 258 22.82 18.86 -7.42
N LYS A 259 22.71 17.53 -7.34
CA LYS A 259 21.87 16.75 -8.27
C LYS A 259 20.39 17.05 -8.13
N LEU A 260 19.92 17.30 -6.91
CA LEU A 260 18.53 17.62 -6.64
C LEU A 260 18.15 18.98 -7.23
N ARG A 261 19.03 19.98 -7.14
CA ARG A 261 18.92 21.28 -7.83
C ARG A 261 18.87 21.13 -9.35
N GLU A 262 19.74 20.28 -9.91
CA GLU A 262 19.71 19.96 -11.35
C GLU A 262 18.35 19.35 -11.76
N LYS A 263 17.80 18.44 -10.96
CA LYS A 263 16.49 17.82 -11.20
C LYS A 263 15.32 18.81 -11.02
N ALA A 264 15.40 19.67 -10.01
CA ALA A 264 14.39 20.68 -9.70
C ALA A 264 14.11 21.58 -10.92
N GLY A 265 15.15 21.92 -11.69
CA GLY A 265 15.02 22.71 -12.92
C GLY A 265 14.15 22.07 -14.03
N PHE A 266 13.81 20.78 -13.94
CA PHE A 266 12.89 20.12 -14.87
C PHE A 266 11.44 20.08 -14.36
N VAL A 267 11.18 20.48 -13.13
CA VAL A 267 9.84 20.46 -12.54
C VAL A 267 9.04 21.65 -13.10
N PRO A 268 7.91 21.43 -13.79
CA PRO A 268 7.22 22.47 -14.53
C PRO A 268 6.27 23.28 -13.62
N VAL A 269 6.80 23.85 -12.54
CA VAL A 269 6.05 24.67 -11.56
C VAL A 269 6.83 25.95 -11.29
N GLU A 270 6.15 27.10 -11.34
CA GLU A 270 6.75 28.37 -10.95
C GLU A 270 6.84 28.47 -9.42
N SER A 271 8.06 28.69 -8.92
CA SER A 271 8.40 28.84 -7.50
C SER A 271 9.08 30.20 -7.27
N GLU A 272 8.73 30.88 -6.18
CA GLU A 272 9.47 32.04 -5.66
C GLU A 272 10.47 31.62 -4.58
N LYS A 273 10.16 30.54 -3.85
CA LYS A 273 11.02 29.96 -2.82
C LYS A 273 11.13 28.46 -2.99
N GLU A 274 12.36 27.96 -2.99
CA GLU A 274 12.68 26.55 -3.10
C GLU A 274 13.46 26.11 -1.87
N TYR A 275 13.11 24.94 -1.33
CA TYR A 275 13.82 24.31 -0.24
C TYR A 275 14.21 22.89 -0.64
N TYR A 276 15.38 22.46 -0.18
CA TYR A 276 15.98 21.19 -0.53
C TYR A 276 16.14 20.33 0.73
N MET A 277 15.45 19.19 0.76
CA MET A 277 15.44 18.28 1.89
C MET A 277 16.19 16.99 1.59
N ILE A 278 16.97 16.51 2.55
CA ILE A 278 17.54 15.17 2.51
C ILE A 278 17.20 14.41 3.78
N PHE A 279 16.66 13.21 3.59
CA PHE A 279 16.47 12.24 4.65
C PHE A 279 17.50 11.11 4.50
N ALA A 280 18.24 10.81 5.56
CA ALA A 280 19.25 9.76 5.56
C ALA A 280 19.26 8.93 6.85
N LYS A 281 20.04 7.83 6.90
CA LYS A 281 20.31 7.20 8.20
C LYS A 281 21.25 8.06 9.05
N SER A 282 22.30 8.58 8.42
CA SER A 282 23.29 9.47 9.03
C SER A 282 24.03 10.26 7.95
N PHE A 283 24.59 11.41 8.32
CA PHE A 283 25.38 12.26 7.42
C PHE A 283 26.85 12.27 7.79
N ARG A 284 27.72 12.10 6.79
CA ARG A 284 29.17 12.28 6.98
C ARG A 284 29.55 13.76 7.06
N LYS A 285 28.86 14.59 6.27
CA LYS A 285 29.06 16.03 6.23
C LYS A 285 27.71 16.71 6.07
N ARG A 286 27.42 17.64 6.98
CA ARG A 286 26.26 18.53 6.90
C ARG A 286 26.62 19.81 6.12
N THR A 287 25.60 20.47 5.58
CA THR A 287 25.71 21.79 4.95
C THR A 287 24.99 22.82 5.80
N ASP A 288 25.43 24.07 5.72
CA ASP A 288 24.86 25.21 6.46
C ASP A 288 24.11 26.17 5.50
N GLU A 289 23.77 25.70 4.29
CA GLU A 289 22.98 26.46 3.33
C GLU A 289 21.55 26.69 3.84
N GLU A 290 21.07 27.94 3.84
CA GLU A 290 19.78 28.33 4.44
C GLU A 290 18.55 27.67 3.81
N ASP A 291 18.62 27.33 2.51
CA ASP A 291 17.55 26.66 1.76
C ASP A 291 17.61 25.13 1.87
N VAL A 292 18.58 24.58 2.62
CA VAL A 292 18.78 23.14 2.78
C VAL A 292 18.41 22.68 4.18
N ILE A 293 17.57 21.66 4.26
CA ILE A 293 17.19 21.00 5.52
C ILE A 293 17.55 19.53 5.44
N MET A 294 18.08 18.99 6.53
CA MET A 294 18.53 17.62 6.56
C MET A 294 18.05 16.93 7.83
N TYR A 295 17.58 15.70 7.66
CA TYR A 295 17.08 14.86 8.73
C TYR A 295 17.78 13.50 8.69
N ASP A 296 18.53 13.18 9.73
CA ASP A 296 18.91 11.78 10.01
C ASP A 296 17.91 11.11 10.96
N LEU A 297 18.15 9.85 11.35
CA LEU A 297 17.22 9.11 12.21
C LEU A 297 17.02 9.80 13.56
N GLU A 298 18.08 10.34 14.15
CA GLU A 298 17.99 11.04 15.43
C GLU A 298 17.21 12.35 15.31
N ASP A 299 17.42 13.10 14.22
CA ASP A 299 16.65 14.31 13.95
C ASP A 299 15.16 13.98 13.75
N MET A 300 14.84 12.93 12.97
CA MET A 300 13.45 12.49 12.74
C MET A 300 12.79 12.03 14.04
N GLU A 301 13.47 11.19 14.81
CA GLU A 301 12.97 10.70 16.09
C GLU A 301 12.66 11.86 17.03
N ARG A 302 13.57 12.84 17.13
CA ARG A 302 13.34 14.04 17.92
C ARG A 302 12.09 14.79 17.47
N GLN A 303 11.93 15.07 16.18
CA GLN A 303 10.75 15.82 15.70
C GLN A 303 9.43 15.09 15.94
N LEU A 304 9.44 13.75 15.89
CA LEU A 304 8.25 12.94 16.11
C LEU A 304 7.92 12.79 17.60
N MET A 305 8.92 12.55 18.45
CA MET A 305 8.77 12.25 19.88
C MET A 305 8.62 13.48 20.80
N THR A 306 9.05 14.68 20.37
CA THR A 306 9.14 15.88 21.23
C THR A 306 7.81 16.34 21.87
N GLN A 307 6.64 15.81 21.48
CA GLN A 307 5.38 16.15 22.15
C GLN A 307 4.43 14.97 22.45
N GLN A 308 4.93 13.74 22.56
CA GLN A 308 4.28 12.81 23.48
C GLN A 308 4.72 13.17 24.90
N GLY A 309 4.15 14.26 25.42
CA GLY A 309 4.23 14.61 26.83
C GLY A 309 3.57 13.50 27.64
N PHE A 310 4.32 12.45 27.94
CA PHE A 310 4.06 11.57 29.05
C PHE A 310 3.88 12.46 30.28
N CYS A 311 2.70 12.39 30.91
CA CYS A 311 2.59 12.66 32.34
C CYS A 311 3.44 11.59 33.03
N GLY A 312 4.74 11.83 33.08
CA GLY A 312 5.68 11.04 33.84
C GLY A 312 5.29 11.12 35.31
N ASN A 313 5.36 9.97 35.97
CA ASN A 313 5.28 9.81 37.41
C ASN A 313 6.26 10.75 38.12
N GLU A 314 5.83 11.95 38.46
CA GLU A 314 6.35 12.67 39.61
C GLU A 314 5.37 12.43 40.76
N GLY A 315 5.79 11.58 41.70
CA GLY A 315 5.23 11.58 43.03
C GLY A 315 5.43 12.96 43.64
N GLY A 316 4.42 13.80 43.52
CA GLY A 316 4.45 15.20 43.96
C GLY A 316 3.03 15.70 44.13
N SER A 317 2.59 15.74 45.38
CA SER A 317 1.29 16.23 45.85
C SER A 317 0.86 17.53 45.18
N CYS A 318 -0.29 17.53 44.49
CA CYS A 318 -1.07 18.74 44.29
C CYS A 318 -2.57 18.43 44.22
N CYS A 319 -3.14 18.12 45.38
CA CYS A 319 -4.57 18.30 45.63
C CYS A 319 -4.73 19.08 46.93
N GLN A 320 -4.66 20.40 46.85
CA GLN A 320 -5.31 21.27 47.82
C GLN A 320 -6.22 22.23 47.06
N GLY A 321 -7.50 22.19 47.41
CA GLY A 321 -8.52 23.08 46.87
C GLY A 321 -9.71 22.32 46.33
N GLY A 322 -10.58 21.86 47.22
CA GLY A 322 -11.89 21.36 46.83
C GLY A 322 -12.72 22.49 46.23
N GLN A 323 -13.05 22.37 44.95
CA GLN A 323 -14.23 22.97 44.34
C GLN A 323 -14.70 22.03 43.23
N ILE A 324 -15.94 21.57 43.39
CA ILE A 324 -16.66 20.76 42.43
C ILE A 324 -17.00 21.70 41.26
N CYS A 325 -16.36 21.50 40.10
CA CYS A 325 -16.80 22.08 38.84
C CYS A 325 -17.56 21.01 38.06
N GLU A 326 -18.88 20.99 38.22
CA GLU A 326 -19.79 20.42 37.23
C GLU A 326 -19.79 21.34 36.00
N THR A 327 -19.16 20.92 34.91
CA THR A 327 -19.59 21.27 33.56
C THR A 327 -19.08 20.23 32.57
N LEU A 328 -20.03 19.64 31.86
CA LEU A 328 -19.86 18.85 30.64
C LEU A 328 -18.96 19.57 29.62
N ASP A 329 -17.96 18.87 29.10
CA ASP A 329 -17.80 18.54 27.67
C ASP A 329 -16.32 18.27 27.33
N TYR A 330 -16.13 17.28 26.45
CA TYR A 330 -14.89 16.98 25.71
C TYR A 330 -13.77 16.23 26.46
N PHE A 331 -13.84 14.90 26.42
CA PHE A 331 -12.67 14.03 26.56
C PHE A 331 -11.83 14.06 25.28
N PRO A 332 -10.52 14.33 25.31
CA PRO A 332 -9.62 13.85 24.27
C PRO A 332 -9.36 12.36 24.55
N GLU A 333 -9.92 11.49 23.70
CA GLU A 333 -9.55 10.07 23.68
C GLU A 333 -8.06 9.95 23.33
N THR A 334 -7.27 9.53 24.31
CA THR A 334 -5.83 9.27 24.19
C THR A 334 -5.57 8.11 23.21
N SER A 335 -4.60 8.29 22.31
CA SER A 335 -4.15 7.35 21.28
C SER A 335 -3.84 5.93 21.79
N ASP A 336 -3.44 5.78 23.05
CA ASP A 336 -3.21 4.48 23.69
C ASP A 336 -4.47 3.63 23.78
N CYS A 337 -5.65 4.24 23.98
CA CYS A 337 -6.90 3.51 24.06
C CYS A 337 -7.33 2.95 22.71
N LEU A 338 -7.05 3.62 21.59
CA LEU A 338 -7.42 3.14 20.25
C LEU A 338 -6.51 2.00 19.81
N MET A 339 -5.20 2.10 20.06
CA MET A 339 -4.27 0.99 19.81
C MET A 339 -4.63 -0.20 20.69
N GLN A 340 -4.80 -0.02 22.01
CA GLN A 340 -5.19 -1.13 22.88
C GLN A 340 -6.60 -1.66 22.62
N ALA A 341 -7.56 -0.84 22.18
CA ALA A 341 -8.89 -1.30 21.80
C ALA A 341 -8.86 -2.12 20.50
N GLN A 342 -8.08 -1.69 19.50
CA GLN A 342 -7.88 -2.45 18.26
C GLN A 342 -7.13 -3.77 18.51
N LEU A 343 -6.07 -3.72 19.33
CA LEU A 343 -5.28 -4.90 19.72
C LEU A 343 -6.08 -5.89 20.59
N SER A 344 -6.82 -5.42 21.59
CA SER A 344 -7.63 -6.29 22.46
C SER A 344 -8.84 -6.91 21.77
N THR A 345 -9.41 -6.24 20.76
CA THR A 345 -10.50 -6.79 19.94
C THR A 345 -9.98 -7.90 19.00
N ALA A 346 -8.76 -7.74 18.46
CA ALA A 346 -8.10 -8.76 17.63
C ALA A 346 -7.71 -10.01 18.43
N VAL A 347 -7.26 -9.87 19.68
CA VAL A 347 -6.85 -11.02 20.53
C VAL A 347 -8.07 -11.80 21.06
N ARG A 348 -9.22 -11.15 21.30
CA ARG A 348 -10.42 -11.82 21.85
C ARG A 348 -11.31 -12.50 20.82
N SER A 349 -11.10 -12.22 19.54
CA SER A 349 -11.89 -12.80 18.48
C SER A 349 -10.90 -13.25 17.41
N GLY A 350 -10.74 -14.56 17.18
CA GLY A 350 -9.90 -15.13 16.12
C GLY A 350 -10.41 -14.77 14.72
N PHE A 351 -10.52 -13.47 14.45
CA PHE A 351 -11.11 -12.84 13.30
C PHE A 351 -9.99 -12.49 12.34
N VAL A 352 -9.92 -13.25 11.26
CA VAL A 352 -9.12 -12.91 10.08
C VAL A 352 -9.65 -11.58 9.52
N TRP A 353 -8.78 -10.58 9.42
CA TRP A 353 -9.09 -9.27 8.86
C TRP A 353 -9.43 -9.42 7.37
N HIS A 354 -10.70 -9.24 7.00
CA HIS A 354 -11.16 -9.33 5.61
C HIS A 354 -11.71 -8.00 5.13
N ASN A 355 -11.13 -7.46 4.06
CA ASN A 355 -11.85 -6.56 3.17
C ASN A 355 -12.84 -7.39 2.33
N ARG A 356 -14.03 -7.68 2.88
CA ARG A 356 -15.06 -8.46 2.17
C ARG A 356 -15.64 -7.65 1.00
N THR A 357 -15.30 -8.05 -0.23
CA THR A 357 -16.12 -7.76 -1.42
C THR A 357 -16.70 -9.05 -2.00
N ARG A 358 -18.02 -9.23 -1.85
CA ARG A 358 -18.68 -10.52 -2.07
C ARG A 358 -19.04 -10.76 -3.55
N LYS A 359 -18.64 -11.92 -4.10
CA LYS A 359 -19.23 -12.54 -5.30
C LYS A 359 -20.23 -13.65 -4.93
N ASN A 360 -21.38 -13.64 -5.59
CA ASN A 360 -22.44 -14.65 -5.49
C ASN A 360 -22.06 -15.93 -6.24
N ARG A 361 -22.21 -17.09 -5.60
CA ARG A 361 -22.60 -18.33 -6.27
C ARG A 361 -23.76 -18.98 -5.52
N SER A 362 -24.87 -19.08 -6.22
CA SER A 362 -26.00 -19.95 -5.94
C SER A 362 -25.58 -21.41 -6.11
N HIS A 363 -25.77 -22.27 -5.10
CA HIS A 363 -26.22 -23.63 -5.32
C HIS A 363 -26.86 -24.26 -4.08
N ASN A 364 -28.01 -24.87 -4.37
CA ASN A 364 -28.81 -25.87 -3.69
C ASN A 364 -28.31 -26.46 -2.36
N VAL A 365 -29.21 -26.34 -1.38
CA VAL A 365 -29.24 -27.13 -0.15
C VAL A 365 -29.46 -28.60 -0.50
N LEU A 366 -28.48 -29.44 -0.19
CA LEU A 366 -28.68 -30.87 0.05
C LEU A 366 -28.26 -31.14 1.49
N ASN A 367 -29.23 -31.64 2.27
CA ASN A 367 -29.06 -32.13 3.63
C ASN A 367 -28.05 -33.28 3.66
N THR A 368 -27.10 -33.24 4.58
CA THR A 368 -26.59 -34.46 5.25
C THR A 368 -26.05 -34.18 6.64
N THR A 369 -26.25 -35.19 7.47
CA THR A 369 -26.06 -35.35 8.90
C THR A 369 -24.59 -35.40 9.36
N ALA A 370 -24.40 -35.13 10.66
CA ALA A 370 -23.13 -35.15 11.40
C ALA A 370 -22.34 -36.49 11.31
N PRO A 371 -21.01 -36.48 11.54
CA PRO A 371 -20.16 -37.66 11.39
C PRO A 371 -19.99 -38.47 12.70
N ASN A 372 -19.96 -39.79 12.55
CA ASN A 372 -19.45 -40.73 13.55
C ASN A 372 -18.09 -41.29 13.12
N SER A 373 -17.26 -41.52 14.12
CA SER A 373 -15.92 -42.11 14.13
C SER A 373 -15.84 -43.57 13.67
N HIS A 374 -14.79 -43.94 12.91
CA HIS A 374 -13.81 -45.00 13.23
C HIS A 374 -12.96 -45.47 12.02
N ASN A 375 -11.64 -45.47 12.25
CA ASN A 375 -10.57 -46.44 11.92
C ASN A 375 -10.58 -47.37 10.68
N HIS A 376 -9.32 -47.56 10.21
CA HIS A 376 -8.68 -48.72 9.56
C HIS A 376 -8.60 -48.83 8.00
N ALA A 377 -7.37 -48.57 7.52
CA ALA A 377 -6.45 -49.50 6.84
C ALA A 377 -6.65 -50.02 5.39
N LEU A 378 -5.54 -49.90 4.64
CA LEU A 378 -4.94 -50.84 3.65
C LEU A 378 -5.48 -50.94 2.20
N ALA A 379 -4.64 -50.41 1.29
CA ALA A 379 -3.99 -51.07 0.13
C ALA A 379 -4.82 -51.83 -0.94
N ARG A 380 -4.73 -51.40 -2.21
CA ARG A 380 -4.00 -52.06 -3.34
C ARG A 380 -4.48 -51.60 -4.73
N ARG A 381 -3.48 -51.35 -5.60
CA ARG A 381 -3.36 -51.45 -7.08
C ARG A 381 -4.59 -51.80 -7.94
N GLY A 382 -4.71 -51.15 -9.11
CA GLY A 382 -5.47 -51.67 -10.27
C GLY A 382 -5.54 -50.74 -11.49
N HIS A 383 -4.84 -51.12 -12.56
CA HIS A 383 -4.67 -50.53 -13.89
C HIS A 383 -5.93 -50.19 -14.76
N ILE A 384 -5.73 -49.18 -15.63
CA ILE A 384 -6.07 -49.06 -17.08
C ILE A 384 -7.55 -49.09 -17.54
N LEU A 385 -7.99 -48.04 -18.25
CA LEU A 385 -8.45 -48.12 -19.66
C LEU A 385 -8.71 -46.74 -20.30
N GLN A 386 -8.06 -46.52 -21.44
CA GLN A 386 -8.33 -45.47 -22.43
C GLN A 386 -9.71 -45.67 -23.08
N LYS A 387 -10.36 -44.58 -23.52
CA LYS A 387 -11.14 -44.56 -24.77
C LYS A 387 -11.22 -43.14 -25.37
N ARG A 388 -10.90 -43.07 -26.66
CA ARG A 388 -10.94 -41.91 -27.57
C ARG A 388 -12.37 -41.60 -28.05
N LEU A 389 -12.67 -40.31 -28.21
CA LEU A 389 -13.29 -39.55 -29.34
C LEU A 389 -14.26 -40.27 -30.32
N PRO A 390 -15.28 -39.56 -30.88
CA PRO A 390 -15.02 -38.62 -31.98
C PRO A 390 -15.85 -37.32 -32.03
N ALA A 391 -15.35 -36.41 -32.86
CA ALA A 391 -15.91 -35.14 -33.30
C ALA A 391 -16.74 -35.30 -34.59
N ASP A 392 -17.73 -34.42 -34.81
CA ASP A 392 -18.31 -33.93 -36.07
C ASP A 392 -19.56 -33.07 -35.71
N HIS A 393 -20.03 -32.00 -36.36
CA HIS A 393 -19.78 -31.41 -37.68
C HIS A 393 -20.47 -30.00 -37.76
N LYS A 394 -19.93 -29.09 -38.60
CA LYS A 394 -20.56 -28.00 -39.41
C LYS A 394 -21.36 -26.85 -38.74
N ARG A 395 -20.91 -25.57 -38.82
CA ARG A 395 -21.06 -24.54 -39.90
C ARG A 395 -22.50 -24.10 -40.24
N MET A 396 -22.84 -22.83 -39.98
CA MET A 396 -23.59 -21.85 -40.83
C MET A 396 -23.65 -20.50 -40.07
N GLN A 397 -22.90 -19.47 -40.50
CA GLN A 397 -23.32 -18.30 -41.31
C GLN A 397 -24.29 -17.29 -40.62
N GLU A 398 -23.75 -16.10 -40.33
CA GLU A 398 -24.42 -14.79 -40.08
C GLU A 398 -25.13 -14.23 -41.35
N PRO A 399 -25.75 -13.01 -41.40
CA PRO A 399 -26.14 -12.05 -40.35
C PRO A 399 -27.62 -11.56 -40.45
N VAL A 400 -28.11 -10.82 -39.45
CA VAL A 400 -29.28 -9.92 -39.62
C VAL A 400 -28.93 -8.54 -39.07
N GLN A 401 -28.94 -7.55 -39.96
CA GLN A 401 -29.02 -6.13 -39.64
C GLN A 401 -30.45 -5.61 -39.85
N VAL A 402 -30.68 -4.41 -39.30
CA VAL A 402 -31.65 -3.36 -39.68
C VAL A 402 -32.90 -3.24 -38.81
N LEU A 403 -32.97 -2.16 -38.00
CA LEU A 403 -33.95 -1.07 -38.18
C LEU A 403 -33.66 0.14 -37.28
N ARG A 404 -33.29 1.24 -37.94
CA ARG A 404 -33.35 2.63 -37.45
C ARG A 404 -34.79 3.12 -37.57
N ILE A 405 -35.28 3.85 -36.56
CA ILE A 405 -36.47 4.71 -36.68
C ILE A 405 -35.99 6.16 -36.69
N GLN A 406 -36.28 6.87 -37.78
CA GLN A 406 -36.25 8.34 -37.88
C GLN A 406 -37.66 8.88 -37.64
N ALA A 407 -37.78 9.97 -36.89
CA ALA A 407 -38.93 10.85 -36.95
C ALA A 407 -38.48 12.19 -37.57
N ARG A 408 -39.15 12.61 -38.65
CA ARG A 408 -39.09 13.93 -39.27
C ARG A 408 -40.45 14.62 -39.08
N SER A 409 -40.43 15.91 -38.80
CA SER A 409 -41.45 16.91 -39.12
C SER A 409 -40.68 18.25 -39.12
N SER A 410 -40.33 18.82 -40.29
CA SER A 410 -41.09 19.75 -41.16
C SER A 410 -41.28 21.13 -40.51
N ALA A 411 -41.05 22.30 -41.11
CA ALA A 411 -40.51 22.76 -42.40
C ALA A 411 -40.46 24.32 -42.36
N SER A 412 -40.01 24.94 -43.47
CA SER A 412 -39.92 26.38 -43.84
C SER A 412 -38.67 27.13 -43.30
N ARG A 413 -37.61 27.42 -44.07
CA ARG A 413 -37.39 28.25 -45.30
C ARG A 413 -37.61 29.76 -45.11
N SER A 414 -36.51 30.51 -44.99
CA SER A 414 -36.11 31.59 -45.93
C SER A 414 -34.83 32.32 -45.42
N GLU A 415 -33.71 32.15 -46.14
CA GLU A 415 -32.62 33.14 -46.27
C GLU A 415 -33.05 34.29 -47.20
N PRO A 416 -32.23 35.33 -47.47
CA PRO A 416 -31.16 36.00 -46.70
C PRO A 416 -31.34 37.54 -46.69
N ASP A 417 -30.49 38.31 -45.99
CA ASP A 417 -29.79 39.45 -46.60
C ASP A 417 -28.80 40.17 -45.65
N ASP A 418 -27.75 40.66 -46.29
CA ASP A 418 -26.59 41.40 -45.82
C ASP A 418 -26.90 42.82 -45.26
N HIS A 419 -25.84 43.42 -44.69
CA HIS A 419 -25.61 44.83 -44.33
C HIS A 419 -26.04 45.31 -42.93
N LYS A 420 -25.06 45.38 -42.00
CA LYS A 420 -24.15 46.53 -41.84
C LYS A 420 -23.04 46.26 -40.84
#